data_AF-A0A7J7W1W8-F1
#
_entry.id   AF-A0A7J7W1W8-F1
#
_cell.length_a   1.000
_cell.length_b   1.000
_cell.length_c   1.000
_cell.angle_alpha   90.00
_cell.angle_beta   90.00
_cell.angle_gamma   90.00
#
_symmetry.space_group_name_H-M   'P 1'
#
loop_
_entity.id
_entity.type
_entity.pdbx_description
1 polymer ?
#
loop_
_entity_poly.entity_id
_entity_poly.type
_entity_poly.pdbx_seq_one_letter_code
_entity_poly.pdbx_strand_id
1 'polypeptide(L)'
;MEPALRAVCKDVRIGTILIQTNQLTGEPELHYLRLPKDISDDHVILMDCTVSTGAAAMMAVRVLLDHDVPEDKIFLLSLLMAEMGVHSVAYAFPRVRIITTAVDKRVNDLFRIIPGIGNFGDRYFGTDAIPEGSDEEEAASMG
;
A
#
# COMPACT_ATOMS: atom_id res chain seq x y z
N MET A 1 -3.79 -9.33 -0.06
CA MET A 1 -2.60 -9.97 0.57
C MET A 1 -2.95 -10.73 1.85
N GLU A 2 -3.76 -10.17 2.75
CA GLU A 2 -4.17 -10.84 4.00
C GLU A 2 -4.71 -12.29 3.84
N PRO A 3 -5.59 -12.63 2.88
CA PRO A 3 -6.06 -14.01 2.72
C PRO A 3 -4.92 -15.00 2.42
N ALA A 4 -3.93 -14.58 1.63
CA ALA A 4 -2.77 -15.42 1.31
C ALA A 4 -1.88 -15.64 2.53
N LEU A 5 -1.70 -14.60 3.36
CA LEU A 5 -0.96 -14.74 4.62
C LEU A 5 -1.68 -15.70 5.58
N ARG A 6 -3.00 -15.57 5.74
CA ARG A 6 -3.79 -16.47 6.60
C ARG A 6 -3.84 -17.91 6.11
N ALA A 7 -3.71 -18.14 4.80
CA ALA A 7 -3.65 -19.48 4.22
C ALA A 7 -2.38 -20.25 4.66
N VAL A 8 -1.28 -19.54 4.91
CA VAL A 8 0.01 -20.12 5.34
C VAL A 8 0.18 -20.04 6.87
N CYS A 9 -0.18 -18.91 7.47
CA CYS A 9 -0.06 -18.62 8.90
C CYS A 9 -1.45 -18.53 9.53
N LYS A 10 -1.98 -19.66 10.03
CA LYS A 10 -3.38 -19.76 10.48
C LYS A 10 -3.72 -18.89 11.69
N ASP A 11 -2.79 -18.73 12.63
CA ASP A 11 -3.00 -18.00 13.89
C ASP A 11 -2.39 -16.58 13.86
N VAL A 12 -2.17 -16.03 12.67
CA VAL A 12 -1.61 -14.67 12.52
C VAL A 12 -2.59 -13.64 13.06
N ARG A 13 -2.09 -12.73 13.91
CA ARG A 13 -2.85 -11.57 14.38
C ARG A 13 -2.86 -10.50 13.30
N ILE A 14 -4.03 -9.92 13.03
CA ILE A 14 -4.20 -8.89 12.00
C ILE A 14 -4.43 -7.53 12.65
N GLY A 15 -3.56 -6.59 12.30
CA GLY A 15 -3.77 -5.16 12.50
C GLY A 15 -4.22 -4.49 11.19
N THR A 16 -4.88 -3.34 11.31
CA THR A 16 -5.33 -2.55 10.17
C THR A 16 -4.95 -1.09 10.40
N ILE A 17 -4.34 -0.50 9.38
CA ILE A 17 -4.00 0.92 9.31
C ILE A 17 -4.64 1.45 8.02
N LEU A 18 -5.47 2.49 8.13
CA LEU A 18 -6.01 3.21 6.98
C LEU A 18 -5.31 4.56 6.89
N ILE A 19 -4.51 4.73 5.85
CA ILE A 19 -3.86 6.00 5.50
C ILE A 19 -4.44 6.45 4.17
N GLN A 20 -4.84 7.72 4.10
CA GLN A 20 -5.25 8.35 2.84
C GLN A 20 -4.48 9.64 2.66
N THR A 21 -4.17 9.98 1.43
CA THR A 21 -3.51 11.25 1.11
C THR A 21 -4.56 12.34 1.03
N ASN A 22 -4.38 13.39 1.82
CA ASN A 22 -5.21 14.58 1.73
C ASN A 22 -4.97 15.27 0.38
N GLN A 23 -6.03 15.43 -0.41
CA GLN A 23 -5.94 15.98 -1.76
C GLN A 23 -5.58 17.47 -1.80
N LEU A 24 -5.80 18.20 -0.70
CA LEU A 24 -5.50 19.63 -0.59
C LEU A 24 -4.04 19.86 -0.20
N THR A 25 -3.51 19.07 0.72
CA THR A 25 -2.14 19.25 1.26
C THR A 25 -1.12 18.32 0.60
N GLY A 26 -1.55 17.21 0.01
CA GLY A 26 -0.68 16.15 -0.48
C GLY A 26 -0.07 15.28 0.62
N GLU A 27 -0.42 15.52 1.89
CA GLU A 27 0.14 14.79 3.03
C GLU A 27 -0.65 13.52 3.35
N PRO A 28 0.00 12.43 3.79
CA PRO A 28 -0.70 11.25 4.28
C PRO A 28 -1.33 11.53 5.65
N GLU A 29 -2.57 11.07 5.86
CA GLU A 29 -3.33 11.19 7.10
C GLU A 29 -3.78 9.82 7.61
N LEU A 30 -3.71 9.60 8.92
CA LEU A 30 -4.16 8.37 9.57
C LEU A 30 -5.65 8.49 9.88
N HIS A 31 -6.48 7.73 9.18
CA HIS A 31 -7.94 7.75 9.36
C HIS A 31 -8.46 6.63 10.27
N TYR A 32 -7.77 5.49 10.31
CA TYR A 32 -8.16 4.36 11.15
C TYR A 32 -6.94 3.57 11.59
N LEU A 33 -6.97 3.15 12.86
CA LEU A 33 -5.93 2.34 13.46
C LEU A 33 -6.54 1.28 14.37
N ARG A 34 -6.18 0.02 14.13
CA ARG A 34 -6.46 -1.10 15.02
C ARG A 34 -5.29 -2.06 15.01
N LEU A 35 -4.51 -2.07 16.08
CA LEU A 35 -3.38 -2.97 16.25
C LEU A 35 -3.65 -3.99 17.38
N PRO A 36 -3.01 -5.17 17.36
CA PRO A 36 -2.92 -6.05 18.53
C PRO A 36 -2.32 -5.30 19.73
N LYS A 37 -2.79 -5.60 20.95
CA LYS A 37 -2.41 -4.86 22.17
C LYS A 37 -0.92 -5.00 22.54
N ASP A 38 -0.31 -6.11 22.15
CA ASP A 38 1.04 -6.57 22.47
C ASP A 38 1.93 -6.60 21.20
N ILE A 39 1.67 -5.72 20.24
CA ILE A 39 2.38 -5.69 18.95
C ILE A 39 3.89 -5.42 19.09
N SER A 40 4.33 -4.75 20.16
CA SER A 40 5.74 -4.41 20.40
C SER A 40 6.65 -5.63 20.55
N ASP A 41 6.11 -6.77 20.99
CA ASP A 41 6.84 -8.02 21.13
C ASP A 41 6.96 -8.80 19.81
N ASP A 42 6.13 -8.47 18.82
CA ASP A 42 5.97 -9.24 17.57
C ASP A 42 6.93 -8.84 16.45
N HIS A 43 7.06 -9.74 15.47
CA HIS A 43 7.51 -9.37 14.13
C HIS A 43 6.30 -8.91 13.31
N VAL A 44 6.43 -7.75 12.65
CA VAL A 44 5.33 -7.13 11.90
C VAL A 44 5.57 -7.26 10.40
N ILE A 45 4.64 -7.90 9.70
CA ILE A 45 4.59 -7.90 8.23
C ILE A 45 3.63 -6.78 7.80
N LEU A 46 4.20 -5.63 7.50
CA LEU A 46 3.47 -4.47 6.97
C LEU A 46 3.23 -4.69 5.48
N MET A 47 1.98 -4.89 5.08
CA MET A 47 1.61 -5.20 3.69
C MET A 47 1.07 -3.97 2.97
N ASP A 48 1.71 -3.59 1.86
CA ASP A 48 1.23 -2.55 0.94
C ASP A 48 1.43 -3.01 -0.51
N CYS A 49 0.33 -3.17 -1.27
CA CYS A 49 0.39 -3.77 -2.59
C CYS A 49 1.28 -2.99 -3.56
N THR A 50 1.23 -1.65 -3.50
CA THR A 50 1.97 -0.77 -4.40
C THR A 50 2.59 0.40 -3.65
N VAL A 51 3.92 0.49 -3.64
CA VAL A 51 4.62 1.62 -2.99
C VAL A 51 5.23 2.53 -4.05
N SER A 52 4.55 3.65 -4.31
CA SER A 52 4.99 4.63 -5.30
C SER A 52 6.02 5.61 -4.72
N THR A 53 5.58 6.65 -4.01
CA THR A 53 6.49 7.63 -3.38
C THR A 53 7.07 7.15 -2.05
N GLY A 54 6.42 6.17 -1.41
CA GLY A 54 6.73 5.71 -0.07
C GLY A 54 6.01 6.44 1.06
N ALA A 55 5.27 7.53 0.78
CA ALA A 55 4.69 8.38 1.82
C ALA A 55 3.76 7.63 2.80
N ALA A 56 2.82 6.84 2.28
CA ALA A 56 1.91 6.05 3.11
C ALA A 56 2.64 4.94 3.90
N ALA A 57 3.57 4.22 3.24
CA ALA A 57 4.37 3.20 3.90
C ALA A 57 5.24 3.78 5.03
N MET A 58 5.87 4.93 4.81
CA MET A 58 6.66 5.63 5.83
C MET A 58 5.80 6.05 7.03
N MET A 59 4.59 6.55 6.78
CA MET A 59 3.66 6.88 7.85
C MET A 59 3.21 5.64 8.63
N ALA A 60 2.92 4.54 7.95
CA ALA A 60 2.59 3.28 8.61
C ALA A 60 3.74 2.75 9.47
N VAL A 61 4.99 2.80 8.98
CA VAL A 61 6.18 2.47 9.78
C VAL A 61 6.28 3.39 10.99
N ARG A 62 6.06 4.70 10.84
CA ARG A 62 6.08 5.65 11.95
C ARG A 62 5.05 5.29 13.02
N VAL A 63 3.83 4.97 12.63
CA VAL A 63 2.76 4.54 13.55
C VAL A 63 3.18 3.28 14.31
N LEU A 64 3.81 2.31 13.66
CA LEU A 64 4.32 1.09 14.33
C LEU A 64 5.43 1.41 15.34
N LEU A 65 6.36 2.29 14.98
CA LEU A 65 7.43 2.75 15.90
C LEU A 65 6.85 3.50 17.11
N ASP A 66 5.82 4.32 16.90
CA ASP A 66 5.11 5.03 17.97
C ASP A 66 4.33 4.07 18.90
N HIS A 67 4.16 2.80 18.50
CA HIS A 67 3.60 1.70 19.29
C HIS A 67 4.69 0.71 19.76
N ASP A 68 5.92 1.19 19.91
CA ASP A 68 7.08 0.46 20.46
C ASP A 68 7.49 -0.78 19.67
N VAL A 69 7.06 -0.93 18.41
CA VAL A 69 7.56 -2.00 17.53
C VAL A 69 9.01 -1.68 17.15
N PRO A 70 10.00 -2.56 17.41
CA PRO A 70 11.38 -2.33 16.99
C PRO A 70 11.49 -2.26 15.46
N GLU A 71 12.22 -1.27 14.96
CA GLU A 71 12.36 -1.02 13.51
C GLU A 71 12.88 -2.25 12.73
N ASP A 72 13.80 -3.02 13.31
CA ASP A 72 14.40 -4.24 12.72
C ASP A 72 13.47 -5.46 12.72
N LYS A 73 12.33 -5.37 13.43
CA LYS A 73 11.24 -6.35 13.41
C LYS A 73 10.15 -6.03 12.39
N ILE A 74 10.24 -4.91 11.68
CA ILE A 74 9.26 -4.51 10.65
C ILE A 74 9.74 -4.99 9.27
N PHE A 75 8.87 -5.76 8.61
CA PHE A 75 9.04 -6.20 7.23
C PHE A 75 8.00 -5.51 6.36
N LEU A 76 8.44 -4.60 5.48
CA LEU A 76 7.57 -3.99 4.48
C LEU A 76 7.46 -4.92 3.28
N LEU A 77 6.32 -5.55 3.10
CA LEU A 77 6.02 -6.47 2.01
C LEU A 77 5.16 -5.78 0.95
N SER A 78 5.63 -5.79 -0.30
CA SER A 78 4.93 -5.21 -1.43
C SER A 78 4.93 -6.11 -2.66
N LEU A 79 3.96 -5.92 -3.56
CA LEU A 79 3.99 -6.57 -4.87
C LEU A 79 4.86 -5.76 -5.83
N LEU A 80 4.67 -4.45 -5.87
CA LEU A 80 5.38 -3.55 -6.77
C LEU A 80 5.79 -2.28 -6.05
N MET A 81 7.06 -1.91 -6.19
CA MET A 81 7.54 -0.61 -5.71
C MET A 81 8.13 0.20 -6.86
N ALA A 82 8.11 1.52 -6.75
CA ALA A 82 8.96 2.36 -7.58
C ALA A 82 10.34 2.51 -6.93
N GLU A 83 11.39 2.73 -7.73
CA GLU A 83 12.74 3.02 -7.24
C GLU A 83 12.73 4.15 -6.20
N MET A 84 11.98 5.23 -6.45
CA MET A 84 11.87 6.35 -5.50
C MET A 84 11.28 5.90 -4.16
N GLY A 85 10.24 5.05 -4.15
CA GLY A 85 9.60 4.57 -2.95
C GLY A 85 10.51 3.67 -2.12
N VAL A 86 11.29 2.80 -2.79
CA VAL A 86 12.32 1.99 -2.13
C VAL A 86 13.35 2.89 -1.45
N HIS A 87 13.89 3.88 -2.17
CA HIS A 87 14.88 4.80 -1.63
C HIS A 87 14.35 5.63 -0.46
N SER A 88 13.13 6.18 -0.58
CA SER A 88 12.49 6.97 0.48
C SER A 88 12.36 6.16 1.77
N VAL A 89 11.82 4.95 1.69
CA VAL A 89 11.62 4.10 2.87
C VAL A 89 12.96 3.65 3.45
N ALA A 90 13.89 3.17 2.62
CA ALA A 90 15.19 2.68 3.09
C ALA A 90 16.06 3.78 3.71
N TYR A 91 15.94 5.02 3.22
CA TYR A 91 16.63 6.17 3.80
C TYR A 91 16.02 6.58 5.14
N ALA A 92 14.68 6.62 5.24
CA ALA A 92 13.99 7.01 6.46
C ALA A 92 14.09 5.96 7.58
N PHE A 93 14.07 4.67 7.20
CA PHE A 93 14.02 3.54 8.13
C PHE A 93 15.02 2.44 7.72
N PRO A 94 16.33 2.65 7.96
CA PRO A 94 17.40 1.77 7.47
C PRO A 94 17.37 0.35 8.04
N ARG A 95 16.62 0.09 9.13
CA ARG A 95 16.47 -1.25 9.72
C ARG A 95 15.22 -1.99 9.26
N VAL A 96 14.27 -1.30 8.61
CA VAL A 96 13.10 -1.96 8.01
C VAL A 96 13.55 -2.87 6.87
N ARG A 97 13.08 -4.11 6.87
CA ARG A 97 13.35 -5.05 5.77
C ARG A 97 12.29 -4.90 4.69
N ILE A 98 12.69 -4.37 3.53
CA ILE A 98 11.83 -4.24 2.36
C ILE A 98 11.88 -5.55 1.55
N ILE A 99 10.71 -6.11 1.26
CA ILE A 99 10.54 -7.31 0.44
C ILE A 99 9.53 -6.95 -0.65
N THR A 100 9.95 -6.97 -1.91
CA THR A 100 9.06 -6.70 -3.05
C THR A 100 9.32 -7.65 -4.21
N THR A 101 8.30 -7.91 -5.02
CA THR A 101 8.41 -8.83 -6.17
C THR A 101 8.97 -8.15 -7.42
N ALA A 102 8.77 -6.84 -7.55
CA ALA A 102 9.23 -6.05 -8.70
C ALA A 102 9.52 -4.61 -8.29
N VAL A 103 10.46 -3.98 -9.00
CA VAL A 103 10.79 -2.56 -8.87
C VAL A 103 10.76 -1.90 -10.24
N ASP A 104 9.92 -0.88 -10.39
CA ASP A 104 9.80 -0.08 -11.61
C ASP A 104 10.49 1.27 -11.45
N LYS A 105 11.01 1.82 -12.55
CA LYS A 105 11.91 2.99 -12.51
C LYS A 105 11.21 4.33 -12.30
N ARG A 106 9.95 4.42 -12.72
CA ARG A 106 9.29 5.72 -12.92
C ARG A 106 8.02 5.83 -12.12
N VAL A 107 7.81 7.04 -11.63
CA VAL A 107 6.52 7.52 -11.12
C VAL A 107 6.13 8.71 -11.99
N ASN A 108 4.86 8.78 -12.41
CA ASN A 108 4.35 9.93 -13.17
C ASN A 108 3.83 11.04 -12.24
N ASP A 109 3.36 12.15 -12.82
CA ASP A 109 2.87 13.31 -12.07
C ASP A 109 1.60 13.04 -11.24
N LEU A 110 0.91 11.92 -11.52
CA LEU A 110 -0.23 11.44 -10.74
C LEU A 110 0.19 10.43 -9.65
N PHE A 111 1.49 10.36 -9.34
CA PHE A 111 2.08 9.43 -8.38
C PHE A 111 1.83 7.94 -8.70
N ARG A 112 1.60 7.60 -9.96
CA ARG A 112 1.43 6.21 -10.41
C ARG A 112 2.75 5.65 -10.93
N ILE A 113 3.03 4.40 -10.57
CA ILE A 113 4.21 3.67 -11.03
C ILE A 113 4.04 3.33 -12.53
N ILE A 114 5.09 3.51 -13.32
CA ILE A 114 5.10 3.26 -14.77
C ILE A 114 6.28 2.33 -15.13
N PRO A 115 6.06 1.21 -15.86
CA PRO A 115 4.80 0.76 -16.47
C PRO A 115 3.70 0.41 -15.46
N GLY A 116 4.07 -0.14 -14.31
CA GLY A 116 3.18 -0.40 -13.18
C GLY A 116 1.98 -1.29 -13.46
N ILE A 117 0.98 -1.22 -12.57
CA ILE A 117 -0.22 -2.06 -12.58
C ILE A 117 -1.52 -1.26 -12.45
N GLY A 118 -1.49 0.05 -12.66
CA GLY A 118 -2.65 0.92 -12.43
C GLY A 118 -3.02 1.00 -10.94
N ASN A 119 -4.29 1.31 -10.64
CA ASN A 119 -4.79 1.25 -9.27
C ASN A 119 -5.06 -0.21 -8.87
N PHE A 120 -4.19 -0.79 -8.05
CA PHE A 120 -4.35 -2.18 -7.61
C PHE A 120 -5.63 -2.40 -6.82
N GLY A 121 -6.01 -1.46 -5.96
CA GLY A 121 -7.21 -1.56 -5.12
C GLY A 121 -8.47 -1.68 -5.97
N ASP A 122 -8.63 -0.75 -6.92
CA ASP A 122 -9.80 -0.72 -7.79
C ASP A 122 -9.91 -2.00 -8.64
N ARG A 123 -8.79 -2.44 -9.22
CA ARG A 123 -8.74 -3.66 -10.01
C ARG A 123 -9.00 -4.93 -9.20
N TYR A 124 -8.52 -4.98 -7.95
CA TYR A 124 -8.66 -6.15 -7.09
C TYR A 124 -10.06 -6.28 -6.50
N PHE A 125 -10.68 -5.15 -6.14
CA PHE A 125 -12.03 -5.12 -5.56
C PHE A 125 -13.13 -4.90 -6.59
N GLY A 126 -12.79 -4.61 -7.85
CA GLY A 126 -13.76 -4.34 -8.91
C GLY A 126 -14.45 -2.99 -8.75
N THR A 127 -13.74 -1.98 -8.26
CA THR A 127 -14.25 -0.61 -8.06
C THR A 127 -13.70 0.39 -9.07
N ASP A 128 -13.11 -0.10 -10.17
CA ASP A 128 -12.71 0.74 -11.29
C ASP A 128 -13.91 1.57 -11.77
N ALA A 129 -13.76 2.89 -11.88
CA ALA A 129 -14.80 3.72 -12.46
C ALA A 129 -15.03 3.29 -13.92
N ILE A 130 -16.29 3.07 -14.30
CA ILE A 130 -16.67 2.94 -15.71
C ILE A 130 -16.21 4.25 -16.39
N PRO A 131 -15.44 4.19 -17.49
CA PRO A 131 -15.12 5.40 -18.24
C PRO A 131 -16.44 6.06 -18.66
N GLU A 132 -16.66 7.33 -18.30
CA GLU A 132 -17.73 8.11 -18.93
C GLU A 132 -17.48 8.05 -20.45
N GLY A 133 -18.34 7.32 -21.17
CA GLY A 133 -18.22 7.10 -22.63
C GLY A 133 -17.86 5.68 -23.08
N SER A 134 -18.16 4.62 -22.32
CA SER A 134 -18.28 3.30 -22.94
C SER A 134 -19.56 3.27 -23.78
N ASP A 135 -19.39 3.38 -25.10
CA ASP A 135 -20.43 3.29 -26.12
C ASP A 135 -21.26 1.99 -25.98
N GLU A 136 -22.34 2.04 -25.21
CA GLU A 136 -23.45 1.07 -25.29
C GLU A 136 -24.80 1.72 -25.62
N GLU A 137 -24.85 3.04 -25.86
CA GLU A 137 -26.11 3.75 -26.21
C GLU A 137 -26.35 3.97 -27.72
N GLU A 138 -25.46 3.55 -28.62
CA GLU A 138 -25.66 3.73 -30.08
C GLU A 138 -26.19 2.49 -30.82
N ALA A 139 -26.80 1.53 -30.12
CA ALA A 139 -27.46 0.37 -30.74
C ALA A 139 -29.00 0.36 -30.63
N ALA A 140 -29.62 1.36 -29.98
CA ALA A 140 -31.07 1.37 -29.73
C ALA A 140 -31.87 2.41 -30.55
N SER A 141 -31.26 3.11 -31.52
CA SER A 141 -31.97 4.09 -32.38
C SER A 141 -31.99 3.75 -33.87
N MET A 142 -31.47 2.58 -34.27
CA MET A 142 -31.65 2.05 -35.63
C MET A 142 -32.28 0.65 -35.57
N GLY A 143 -33.61 0.62 -35.37
CA GLY A 143 -34.45 -0.57 -35.45
C GLY A 143 -35.91 -0.20 -35.63
#